data_AF-A0A2E2WII8-F1
#
_entry.id   AF-A0A2E2WII8-F1
#
_cell.length_a   1.000
_cell.length_b   1.000
_cell.length_c   1.000
_cell.angle_alpha   90.00
_cell.angle_beta   90.00
_cell.angle_gamma   90.00
#
_symmetry.space_group_name_H-M   'P 1'
#
loop_
_entity.id
_entity.type
_entity.pdbx_description
1 polymer ?
#
loop_
_entity_poly.entity_id
_entity_poly.type
_entity_poly.pdbx_seq_one_letter_code
_entity_poly.pdbx_strand_id
1 'polypeptide(L)'
;MTAQAIKDASGNLGTIEYQDHLYNAPVGDILNAIQTCGSENLLVIAHNPGIHMLARSLADKGDKVKLEKLNIFYNPATLSIFDCDIENWRDIQPQNNTLLDLIIPD
;
A
#
# COMPACT_ATOMS: atom_id res chain seq x y z
N MET A 1 -12.12 -11.93 -7.29
CA MET A 1 -11.24 -10.74 -7.39
C MET A 1 -10.71 -10.40 -6.00
N THR A 2 -9.46 -9.94 -5.87
CA THR A 2 -8.78 -9.71 -4.57
C THR A 2 -9.59 -8.84 -3.61
N ALA A 3 -10.14 -7.72 -4.08
CA ALA A 3 -10.98 -6.83 -3.26
C ALA A 3 -12.21 -7.54 -2.66
N GLN A 4 -12.86 -8.42 -3.44
CA GLN A 4 -14.00 -9.19 -2.96
C GLN A 4 -13.57 -10.22 -1.90
N ALA A 5 -12.45 -10.92 -2.11
CA ALA A 5 -11.94 -11.87 -1.12
C ALA A 5 -11.60 -11.19 0.20
N ILE A 6 -11.03 -9.97 0.16
CA ILE A 6 -10.75 -9.16 1.34
C ILE A 6 -12.05 -8.71 2.01
N LYS A 7 -13.06 -8.31 1.24
CA LYS A 7 -14.41 -7.99 1.74
C LYS A 7 -15.08 -9.16 2.45
N ASP A 8 -14.95 -10.36 1.89
CA ASP A 8 -15.57 -11.56 2.45
C ASP A 8 -14.84 -12.04 3.72
N ALA A 9 -13.52 -11.84 3.78
CA ALA A 9 -12.68 -12.26 4.91
C ALA A 9 -12.69 -11.26 6.08
N SER A 10 -12.95 -9.96 5.83
CA SER A 10 -12.97 -8.93 6.86
C SER A 10 -14.41 -8.59 7.27
N GLY A 11 -14.68 -8.64 8.57
CA GLY A 11 -15.99 -8.26 9.11
C GLY A 11 -16.28 -6.75 9.08
N ASN A 12 -15.28 -5.91 8.80
CA ASN A 12 -15.42 -4.45 8.84
C ASN A 12 -14.45 -3.74 7.88
N LEU A 13 -14.68 -3.87 6.57
CA LEU A 13 -14.11 -2.94 5.60
C LEU A 13 -15.03 -1.72 5.46
N GLY A 14 -14.41 -0.54 5.46
CA GLY A 14 -15.10 0.70 5.13
C GLY A 14 -15.53 0.75 3.65
N THR A 15 -15.80 1.97 3.17
CA THR A 15 -16.17 2.19 1.77
C THR A 15 -15.09 1.67 0.82
N ILE A 16 -15.50 0.90 -0.19
CA ILE A 16 -14.62 0.43 -1.27
C ILE A 16 -14.88 1.30 -2.49
N GLU A 17 -13.83 1.92 -2.99
CA GLU A 17 -13.86 2.72 -4.22
C GLU A 17 -13.03 2.05 -5.30
N TYR A 18 -13.62 1.86 -6.48
CA TYR A 18 -12.92 1.34 -7.66
C TYR A 18 -12.49 2.50 -8.53
N GLN A 19 -11.20 2.57 -8.83
CA GLN A 19 -10.61 3.63 -9.63
C GLN A 19 -9.87 3.02 -10.83
N ASP A 20 -10.44 3.14 -12.02
CA ASP A 20 -9.90 2.49 -13.24
C ASP A 20 -8.46 2.92 -13.55
N HIS A 21 -8.10 4.16 -13.23
CA HIS A 21 -6.77 4.70 -13.45
C HIS A 21 -5.69 4.05 -12.58
N LEU A 22 -6.04 3.23 -11.58
CA LEU A 22 -5.09 2.44 -10.79
C LEU A 22 -4.64 1.15 -11.50
N TYR A 23 -5.29 0.78 -12.61
CA TYR A 23 -4.92 -0.40 -13.38
C TYR A 23 -3.57 -0.19 -14.09
N ASN A 24 -2.55 -0.96 -13.71
CA ASN A 24 -1.17 -0.82 -14.18
C ASN A 24 -0.61 0.61 -14.03
N ALA A 25 -1.05 1.32 -13.00
CA ALA A 25 -0.69 2.71 -12.77
C ALA A 25 0.79 2.89 -12.38
N PRO A 26 1.42 3.99 -12.79
CA PRO A 26 2.73 4.39 -12.26
C PRO A 26 2.62 4.81 -10.78
N VAL A 27 3.77 4.83 -10.09
CA VAL A 27 3.87 5.18 -8.67
C VAL A 27 3.18 6.50 -8.33
N GLY A 28 3.38 7.53 -9.18
CA GLY A 28 2.83 8.86 -8.95
C GLY A 28 1.30 8.89 -8.96
N ASP A 29 0.66 8.09 -9.81
CA ASP A 29 -0.80 8.04 -9.91
C ASP A 29 -1.40 7.34 -8.69
N ILE A 30 -0.77 6.25 -8.23
CA ILE A 30 -1.20 5.54 -7.01
C ILE A 30 -0.99 6.44 -5.77
N LEU A 31 0.13 7.16 -5.69
CA LEU A 31 0.40 8.11 -4.61
C LEU A 31 -0.62 9.26 -4.60
N ASN A 32 -0.92 9.82 -5.76
CA ASN A 32 -1.92 10.88 -5.89
C ASN A 32 -3.32 10.40 -5.47
N ALA A 33 -3.71 9.17 -5.83
CA ALA A 33 -4.96 8.58 -5.37
C ALA A 33 -5.02 8.49 -3.84
N ILE A 34 -3.95 8.01 -3.19
CA ILE A 34 -3.85 7.98 -1.72
C ILE A 34 -4.01 9.39 -1.12
N GLN A 35 -3.30 10.38 -1.69
CA GLN A 35 -3.30 11.77 -1.21
C GLN A 35 -4.69 12.44 -1.25
N THR A 36 -5.63 11.90 -2.01
CA THR A 36 -7.01 12.42 -2.13
C THR A 36 -7.99 11.78 -1.14
N CYS A 37 -7.58 10.77 -0.39
CA CYS A 37 -8.46 10.03 0.52
C CYS A 37 -8.67 10.74 1.86
N GLY A 38 -9.84 10.54 2.47
CA GLY A 38 -10.25 11.16 3.75
C GLY A 38 -10.57 10.16 4.87
N SER A 39 -10.06 8.92 4.80
CA SER A 39 -10.25 7.89 5.83
C SER A 39 -9.06 7.81 6.78
N GLU A 40 -9.21 7.33 8.01
CA GLU A 40 -8.08 7.16 8.94
C GLU A 40 -7.10 6.07 8.48
N ASN A 41 -7.63 4.94 8.00
CA ASN A 41 -6.85 3.81 7.49
C ASN A 41 -7.21 3.55 6.02
N LEU A 42 -6.21 3.24 5.20
CA LEU A 42 -6.38 2.94 3.78
C LEU A 42 -5.82 1.57 3.41
N LEU A 43 -6.56 0.84 2.59
CA LEU A 43 -6.09 -0.34 1.90
C LEU A 43 -6.08 -0.07 0.39
N VAL A 44 -4.90 -0.13 -0.22
CA VAL A 44 -4.73 0.06 -1.67
C VAL A 44 -4.47 -1.28 -2.32
N ILE A 45 -5.30 -1.63 -3.31
CA ILE A 45 -5.15 -2.83 -4.13
C ILE A 45 -4.82 -2.38 -5.55
N ALA A 46 -3.59 -2.60 -5.99
CA ALA A 46 -3.11 -2.19 -7.31
C ALA A 46 -2.13 -3.21 -7.89
N HIS A 47 -1.70 -2.98 -9.13
CA HIS A 47 -0.87 -3.91 -9.89
C HIS A 47 0.62 -3.64 -9.73
N ASN A 48 1.41 -4.71 -9.80
CA ASN A 48 2.85 -4.61 -10.03
C ASN A 48 3.14 -4.13 -11.46
N PRO A 49 4.26 -3.41 -11.69
CA PRO A 49 5.28 -3.07 -10.70
C PRO A 49 4.93 -1.83 -9.85
N GLY A 50 3.89 -1.08 -10.22
CA GLY A 50 3.54 0.21 -9.60
C GLY A 50 3.39 0.14 -8.09
N ILE A 51 2.61 -0.80 -7.57
CA ILE A 51 2.37 -0.92 -6.12
C ILE A 51 3.65 -1.32 -5.35
N HIS A 52 4.47 -2.22 -5.92
CA HIS A 52 5.75 -2.61 -5.31
C HIS A 52 6.70 -1.42 -5.24
N MET A 53 6.83 -0.67 -6.33
CA MET A 53 7.67 0.51 -6.39
C MET A 53 7.19 1.60 -5.41
N LEU A 54 5.88 1.79 -5.28
CA LEU A 54 5.31 2.70 -4.31
C LEU A 54 5.67 2.27 -2.88
N ALA A 55 5.42 1.01 -2.52
CA ALA A 55 5.74 0.49 -1.18
C ALA A 55 7.22 0.68 -0.84
N ARG A 56 8.13 0.40 -1.79
CA ARG A 56 9.56 0.67 -1.62
C ARG A 56 9.88 2.14 -1.43
N SER A 57 9.21 3.02 -2.17
CA SER A 57 9.44 4.47 -2.08
C SER A 57 8.96 5.07 -0.77
N LEU A 58 7.90 4.53 -0.16
CA LEU A 58 7.34 5.02 1.10
C LEU A 58 8.19 4.64 2.31
N ALA A 59 8.83 3.46 2.27
CA ALA A 59 9.60 2.92 3.38
C ALA A 59 10.87 3.75 3.67
N ASP A 60 11.02 4.21 4.91
CA ASP A 60 12.27 4.77 5.46
C ASP A 60 12.78 3.94 6.63
N LYS A 61 11.87 3.65 7.57
CA LYS A 61 12.15 2.93 8.81
C LYS A 61 11.46 1.57 8.80
N GLY A 62 11.93 0.67 9.65
CA GLY A 62 11.35 -0.65 9.83
C GLY A 62 12.39 -1.70 10.21
N ASP A 63 11.93 -2.93 10.39
CA ASP A 63 12.83 -4.08 10.57
C ASP A 63 13.71 -4.28 9.32
N LYS A 64 15.02 -4.46 9.52
CA LYS A 64 15.99 -4.55 8.41
C LYS A 64 15.70 -5.70 7.47
N VAL A 65 15.33 -6.87 8.00
CA VAL A 65 15.05 -8.06 7.19
C VAL A 65 13.79 -7.84 6.35
N LYS A 66 12.76 -7.19 6.91
CA LYS A 66 11.55 -6.83 6.15
C LYS A 66 11.85 -5.81 5.06
N LEU A 67 12.66 -4.79 5.33
CA LEU A 67 13.08 -3.80 4.33
C LEU A 67 13.89 -4.44 3.20
N GLU A 68 14.81 -5.34 3.52
CA GLU A 68 15.57 -6.11 2.51
C GLU A 68 14.63 -6.98 1.65
N LYS A 69 13.69 -7.70 2.28
CA LYS A 69 12.68 -8.48 1.55
C LYS A 69 11.81 -7.61 0.65
N LEU A 70 11.31 -6.47 1.13
CA LEU A 70 10.51 -5.54 0.35
C LEU A 70 11.28 -5.04 -0.88
N ASN A 71 12.60 -4.89 -0.79
CA ASN A 71 13.41 -4.46 -1.93
C ASN A 71 13.56 -5.52 -3.03
N ILE A 72 13.33 -6.80 -2.72
CA ILE A 72 13.60 -7.92 -3.62
C ILE A 72 12.30 -8.59 -4.08
N PHE A 73 11.31 -8.75 -3.18
CA PHE A 73 10.13 -9.58 -3.39
C PHE A 73 8.83 -8.78 -3.25
N TYR A 74 7.91 -9.00 -4.19
CA TYR A 74 6.53 -8.52 -4.12
C TYR A 74 5.64 -9.39 -5.00
N ASN A 75 5.40 -10.62 -4.54
CA ASN A 75 4.57 -11.59 -5.25
C ASN A 75 3.13 -11.05 -5.36
N PRO A 76 2.31 -11.55 -6.31
CA PRO A 76 0.88 -11.32 -6.26
C PRO A 76 0.33 -11.64 -4.85
N ALA A 77 -0.47 -10.74 -4.29
CA ALA A 77 -0.99 -10.79 -2.92
C ALA A 77 0.03 -10.56 -1.78
N THR A 78 1.23 -10.03 -2.06
CA THR A 78 2.07 -9.42 -1.02
C THR A 78 1.35 -8.22 -0.39
N LEU A 79 1.38 -8.13 0.94
CA LEU A 79 0.82 -7.03 1.73
C LEU A 79 1.94 -6.34 2.52
N SER A 80 2.15 -5.05 2.26
CA SER A 80 3.00 -4.18 3.07
C SER A 80 2.12 -3.32 3.97
N ILE A 81 2.46 -3.25 5.25
CA ILE A 81 1.74 -2.45 6.25
C ILE A 81 2.64 -1.32 6.71
N PHE A 82 2.16 -0.09 6.56
CA PHE A 82 2.89 1.12 6.92
C PHE A 82 2.21 1.83 8.08
N ASP A 83 3.03 2.35 8.99
CA ASP A 83 2.68 3.42 9.90
C ASP A 83 3.18 4.75 9.31
N CYS A 84 2.27 5.71 9.18
CA CYS A 84 2.51 6.99 8.54
C CYS A 84 2.25 8.09 9.58
N ASP A 85 3.31 8.75 10.03
CA ASP A 85 3.24 9.86 11.01
C ASP A 85 2.79 11.16 10.31
N ILE A 86 1.53 11.19 9.88
CA ILE A 86 0.90 12.28 9.13
C ILE A 86 -0.53 12.54 9.64
N GLU A 87 -0.97 13.79 9.61
CA GLU A 87 -2.36 14.14 9.96
C GLU A 87 -3.33 13.92 8.80
N ASN A 88 -2.88 14.12 7.55
CA ASN A 88 -3.71 13.99 6.36
C ASN A 88 -2.97 13.22 5.26
N TRP A 89 -3.68 12.41 4.48
CA TRP A 89 -3.06 11.63 3.40
C TRP A 89 -2.38 12.47 2.33
N ARG A 90 -2.84 13.70 2.07
CA ARG A 90 -2.15 14.67 1.21
C ARG A 90 -0.69 14.93 1.60
N ASP A 91 -0.35 14.71 2.87
CA ASP A 91 0.98 14.98 3.41
C ASP A 91 1.87 13.73 3.42
N ILE A 92 1.38 12.57 2.96
CA ILE A 92 2.22 11.38 2.80
C ILE A 92 3.34 11.66 1.80
N GLN A 93 4.58 11.32 2.19
CA GLN A 93 5.78 11.52 1.38
C GLN A 93 6.58 10.22 1.26
N PRO A 94 7.33 10.04 0.16
CA PRO A 94 8.37 9.02 0.08
C PRO A 94 9.38 9.16 1.22
N GLN A 95 10.00 8.04 1.62
CA GLN A 95 11.07 7.98 2.61
C GLN A 95 10.74 8.70 3.92
N ASN A 96 9.51 8.58 4.40
CA ASN A 96 9.09 9.15 5.68
C ASN A 96 8.19 8.23 6.51
N ASN A 97 7.97 6.98 6.06
CA ASN A 97 7.02 6.06 6.68
C ASN A 97 7.73 4.83 7.26
N THR A 98 7.11 4.23 8.26
CA THR A 98 7.65 3.04 8.93
C THR A 98 6.98 1.79 8.39
N LEU A 99 7.75 0.87 7.81
CA LEU A 99 7.26 -0.46 7.45
C LEU A 99 7.08 -1.28 8.73
N LEU A 100 5.83 -1.47 9.15
CA LEU A 100 5.47 -2.29 10.31
C LEU A 100 5.56 -3.78 9.99
N ASP A 101 5.01 -4.18 8.85
CA ASP A 101 5.00 -5.57 8.45
C ASP A 101 5.06 -5.79 6.93
N LEU A 102 5.53 -6.97 6.55
CA LEU A 102 5.58 -7.43 5.18
C LEU A 102 5.18 -8.90 5.14
N ILE A 103 3.99 -9.15 4.59
CA ILE A 103 3.44 -10.48 4.41
C ILE A 103 3.63 -10.87 2.95
N ILE A 104 4.41 -11.92 2.71
CA ILE A 104 4.62 -12.50 1.38
C ILE A 104 3.94 -13.87 1.40
N PRO A 105 3.02 -14.15 0.47
CA PRO A 105 2.40 -15.46 0.39
C PRO A 105 3.42 -16.53 0.00
N ASP A 106 3.21 -17.75 0.52
CA ASP A 106 4.00 -18.95 0.23
C ASP A 106 3.94 -19.36 -1.25
#